data_AF-A0A353RBR0-F1
#
_entry.id   AF-A0A353RBR0-F1
#
_cell.length_a   1.000
_cell.length_b   1.000
_cell.length_c   1.000
_cell.angle_alpha   90.00
_cell.angle_beta   90.00
_cell.angle_gamma   90.00
#
_symmetry.space_group_name_H-M   'P 1'
#
loop_
_entity.id
_entity.type
_entity.pdbx_description
1 polymer ?
#
loop_
_entity_poly.entity_id
_entity_poly.type
_entity_poly.pdbx_seq_one_letter_code
_entity_poly.pdbx_strand_id
1 'polypeptide(L)'
;MAAKPKSVYVCSQCGFESPKWFGKCPGCGQWNTMQEEIREPAAKRPAFSAHRSAARPVPISEISLSQEERYHTGLSELDRVLGGGIVKGSLILISGEPGIGKS
;
A
#
# COMPACT_ATOMS: atom_id res chain seq x y z
N MET A 1 5.37 18.36 -7.91
CA MET A 1 6.09 19.30 -7.03
C MET A 1 7.31 18.59 -6.48
N ALA A 2 8.51 19.03 -6.87
CA ALA A 2 9.77 18.47 -6.39
C ALA A 2 9.85 18.61 -4.86
N ALA A 3 10.21 17.53 -4.17
CA ALA A 3 10.42 17.58 -2.73
C ALA A 3 11.62 18.51 -2.46
N LYS A 4 11.47 19.45 -1.53
CA LYS A 4 12.57 20.34 -1.14
C LYS A 4 13.71 19.48 -0.56
N PRO A 5 14.98 19.76 -0.88
CA PRO A 5 16.10 19.07 -0.26
C PRO A 5 16.00 19.23 1.26
N LYS A 6 16.16 18.12 1.99
CA LYS A 6 16.16 18.11 3.44
C LYS A 6 17.61 17.98 3.90
N SER A 7 18.07 18.91 4.72
CA SER A 7 19.36 18.77 5.39
C SER A 7 19.28 17.69 6.46
N VAL A 8 20.34 16.89 6.57
CA VAL A 8 20.52 15.85 7.59
C VAL A 8 21.92 16.02 8.17
N TYR A 9 22.04 15.91 9.49
CA TYR A 9 23.32 15.93 10.17
C TYR A 9 23.85 14.51 10.36
N VAL A 10 25.07 14.24 9.87
CA VAL A 10 25.71 12.93 9.90
C VAL A 10 26.97 12.98 10.77
N CYS A 11 27.10 12.03 11.69
CA CYS A 11 28.29 11.91 12.54
C CYS A 11 29.47 11.32 11.75
N SER A 12 30.57 12.06 11.65
CA SER A 12 31.81 11.60 10.98
C SER A 12 32.50 10.41 11.66
N GLN A 13 32.16 10.11 12.92
CA GLN A 13 32.79 9.03 13.69
C GLN A 13 32.00 7.72 13.70
N CYS A 14 30.67 7.80 13.65
CA CYS A 14 29.81 6.61 13.79
C CYS A 14 28.69 6.52 12.77
N GLY A 15 28.58 7.48 11.84
CA GLY A 15 27.55 7.51 10.80
C GLY A 15 26.13 7.77 11.32
N PHE A 16 25.95 8.17 12.58
CA PHE A 16 24.63 8.48 13.12
C PHE A 16 24.02 9.69 12.42
N GLU A 17 22.78 9.55 11.97
CA GLU A 17 22.06 10.58 11.22
C GLU A 17 20.95 11.21 12.05
N SER A 18 20.80 12.54 11.94
CA SER A 18 19.73 13.25 12.62
C SER A 18 19.22 14.46 11.84
N PRO A 19 17.91 14.75 11.84
CA PRO A 19 17.37 15.94 11.17
C PRO A 19 17.64 17.25 11.92
N LYS A 20 18.23 17.20 13.13
CA LYS A 20 18.55 18.38 13.95
C LYS A 20 19.98 18.29 14.48
N TRP A 21 20.65 19.43 14.64
CA TRP A 21 21.97 19.49 15.26
C TRP A 21 21.86 19.56 16.78
N PHE A 22 22.54 18.65 17.47
CA PHE A 22 22.57 18.53 18.93
C PHE A 22 23.91 18.89 19.61
N GLY A 23 24.92 19.39 18.89
CA GLY A 23 26.29 19.65 19.38
C GLY A 23 27.12 18.40 19.72
N LYS A 24 26.49 17.39 20.32
CA LYS A 24 27.02 16.07 20.68
C LYS A 24 26.29 14.98 19.89
N CYS A 25 27.03 14.01 19.36
CA CYS A 25 26.45 12.87 18.67
C CYS A 25 25.72 11.95 19.66
N PRO A 26 24.41 11.66 19.47
CA PRO A 26 23.66 10.73 20.33
C PRO A 26 24.14 9.27 20.23
N GLY A 27 24.74 8.88 19.10
CA GLY A 27 25.20 7.50 18.87
C GLY A 27 26.54 7.18 19.55
N CYS A 28 27.54 8.05 19.43
CA CYS A 28 28.89 7.81 19.96
C CYS A 28 29.31 8.78 21.08
N GLY A 29 28.48 9.76 21.43
CA GLY A 29 28.75 10.71 22.50
C GLY A 29 29.84 11.73 22.23
N GLN A 30 30.41 11.76 21.02
CA GLN A 30 31.47 12.70 20.64
C GLN A 30 30.90 14.09 20.33
N TRP A 31 31.67 15.12 20.66
CA TRP A 31 31.31 16.53 20.40
C TRP A 31 31.86 16.98 19.06
N ASN A 32 31.14 17.90 18.38
CA ASN A 32 31.57 18.52 17.11
C ASN A 32 31.84 17.53 15.96
N THR A 33 31.29 16.32 16.03
CA THR A 33 31.43 15.30 14.97
C THR A 33 30.25 15.27 14.00
N MET A 34 29.17 16.02 14.27
CA MET A 34 27.98 16.09 13.41
C MET A 34 28.22 17.12 12.29
N GLN A 35 28.22 16.66 11.04
CA GLN A 35 28.37 17.50 9.84
C GLN A 35 27.05 17.56 9.07
N GLU A 36 26.73 18.70 8.48
CA GLU A 36 25.50 18.87 7.69
C GLU A 36 25.70 18.36 6.26
N GLU A 37 24.87 17.42 5.84
CA GLU A 37 24.80 16.92 4.48
C GLU A 37 23.44 17.27 3.86
N ILE A 38 23.48 17.85 2.66
CA ILE A 38 22.28 18.10 1.85
C ILE A 38 21.98 16.83 1.07
N ARG A 39 20.94 16.10 1.47
CA ARG A 39 20.48 14.96 0.70
C ARG A 39 19.49 15.40 -0.37
N GLU A 40 19.84 15.12 -1.61
CA GLU A 40 18.88 15.21 -2.69
C GLU A 40 17.73 14.23 -2.39
N PRO A 41 16.47 14.65 -2.57
CA PRO A 41 15.36 13.72 -2.42
C PRO A 41 15.54 12.60 -3.43
N ALA A 42 15.67 11.36 -2.92
CA ALA A 42 15.64 10.19 -3.77
C ALA A 42 14.44 10.31 -4.73
N ALA A 43 14.70 10.15 -6.03
CA ALA A 43 13.65 10.17 -7.04
C ALA A 43 12.52 9.26 -6.57
N LYS A 44 11.32 9.83 -6.39
CA LYS A 44 10.14 9.03 -6.08
C LYS A 44 10.00 8.04 -7.23
N ARG A 45 10.35 6.77 -6.98
CA ARG A 45 9.96 5.69 -7.90
C ARG A 45 8.46 5.89 -8.13
N PRO A 46 7.99 5.90 -9.38
CA PRO A 46 6.56 6.01 -9.62
C PRO A 46 5.92 4.89 -8.81
N ALA A 47 5.14 5.26 -7.80
CA ALA A 47 4.25 4.30 -7.18
C ALA A 47 3.46 3.72 -8.35
N PHE A 48 3.40 2.40 -8.44
CA PHE A 48 2.56 1.70 -9.39
C PHE A 48 1.12 2.13 -9.07
N SER A 49 0.68 3.26 -9.62
CA SER A 49 -0.70 3.70 -9.49
C SER A 49 -1.44 2.75 -10.40
N ALA A 50 -1.93 1.65 -9.83
CA ALA A 50 -3.02 0.94 -10.45
C ALA A 50 -4.05 2.01 -10.81
N HIS A 51 -4.26 2.22 -12.11
CA HIS A 51 -5.37 3.00 -12.63
C HIS A 51 -6.66 2.28 -12.20
N ARG A 52 -7.00 2.38 -10.91
CA ARG A 52 -8.36 2.17 -10.46
C ARG A 52 -9.05 3.47 -10.80
N SER A 53 -9.99 3.41 -11.72
CA SER A 53 -11.05 4.40 -11.84
C SER A 53 -11.54 4.67 -10.42
N ALA A 54 -11.15 5.80 -9.83
CA ALA A 54 -11.54 6.12 -8.47
C ALA A 54 -13.06 6.27 -8.51
N ALA A 55 -13.77 5.36 -7.83
CA ALA A 55 -15.22 5.44 -7.73
C ALA A 55 -15.59 6.82 -7.17
N ARG A 56 -16.44 7.55 -7.88
CA ARG A 56 -16.93 8.86 -7.43
C ARG A 56 -18.01 8.63 -6.37
N PRO A 57 -18.09 9.47 -5.32
CA PRO A 57 -19.22 9.44 -4.40
C PRO A 57 -20.52 9.74 -5.17
N VAL A 58 -21.56 8.93 -4.93
CA VAL A 58 -22.91 9.11 -5.49
C VAL A 58 -23.94 8.88 -4.38
N PRO A 59 -25.06 9.63 -4.36
CA PRO A 59 -26.18 9.37 -3.44
C PRO A 59 -26.73 7.96 -3.61
N ILE A 60 -27.20 7.34 -2.51
CA ILE A 60 -27.77 5.99 -2.55
C ILE A 60 -28.98 5.86 -3.49
N SER A 61 -29.76 6.94 -3.65
CA SER A 61 -30.91 7.02 -4.56
C SER A 61 -30.54 6.99 -6.04
N GLU A 62 -29.27 7.24 -6.37
CA GLU A 62 -28.76 7.30 -7.75
C GLU A 62 -27.94 6.04 -8.12
N ILE A 63 -27.85 5.06 -7.22
CA ILE A 63 -27.15 3.80 -7.50
C ILE A 63 -27.99 2.96 -8.47
N SER A 64 -27.46 2.73 -9.67
CA SER A 64 -28.04 1.79 -10.62
C SER A 64 -27.91 0.36 -10.12
N LEU A 65 -29.01 -0.39 -10.13
CA LEU A 65 -29.03 -1.83 -9.85
C LEU A 65 -28.88 -2.60 -11.17
N SER A 66 -27.70 -2.54 -11.79
CA SER A 66 -27.40 -3.41 -12.92
C SER A 66 -27.14 -4.84 -12.44
N GLN A 67 -27.76 -5.82 -13.09
CA GLN A 67 -27.40 -7.22 -12.89
C GLN A 67 -26.06 -7.47 -13.56
N GLU A 68 -25.04 -7.77 -12.76
CA GLU A 68 -23.73 -8.20 -13.25
C GLU A 68 -23.86 -9.57 -13.95
N GLU A 69 -23.06 -9.78 -15.00
CA GLU A 69 -22.98 -11.07 -15.67
C GLU A 69 -22.38 -12.12 -14.71
N ARG A 70 -23.14 -13.19 -14.45
CA ARG A 70 -22.75 -14.28 -13.56
C ARG A 70 -22.54 -15.58 -14.33
N TYR A 71 -21.45 -16.27 -14.00
CA TYR A 71 -21.17 -17.61 -14.51
C TYR A 71 -21.70 -18.65 -13.52
N HIS A 72 -22.62 -19.50 -13.98
CA HIS A 72 -23.09 -20.65 -13.22
C HIS A 72 -21.99 -21.71 -13.11
N THR A 73 -21.77 -22.24 -11.91
CA THR A 73 -20.76 -23.28 -11.66
C THR A 73 -21.26 -24.68 -11.98
N GLY A 74 -22.58 -24.86 -12.14
CA GLY A 74 -23.24 -26.16 -12.28
C GLY A 74 -23.46 -26.89 -10.95
N LEU A 75 -22.97 -26.34 -9.83
CA LEU A 75 -23.22 -26.82 -8.48
C LEU A 75 -24.26 -25.90 -7.83
N SER A 76 -25.51 -26.36 -7.70
CA SER A 76 -26.63 -25.52 -7.25
C SER A 76 -26.39 -24.86 -5.89
N GLU A 77 -25.83 -25.60 -4.93
CA GLU A 77 -25.56 -25.07 -3.58
C GLU A 77 -24.40 -24.07 -3.58
N LEU A 78 -23.40 -24.25 -4.44
CA LEU A 78 -22.32 -23.28 -4.57
C LEU A 78 -22.82 -21.99 -5.23
N ASP A 79 -23.60 -22.10 -6.31
CA ASP A 79 -24.22 -20.95 -6.97
C ASP A 79 -25.12 -20.18 -6.00
N ARG A 80 -25.88 -20.89 -5.15
CA ARG A 80 -26.70 -20.29 -4.09
C ARG A 80 -25.86 -19.49 -3.08
N VAL A 81 -24.75 -20.05 -2.60
CA VAL A 81 -23.83 -19.36 -1.67
C VAL A 81 -23.19 -18.13 -2.33
N LEU A 82 -22.90 -18.18 -3.63
CA LEU A 82 -22.33 -17.07 -4.40
C LEU A 82 -23.37 -16.03 -4.84
N GLY A 83 -24.66 -16.22 -4.52
CA GLY A 83 -25.74 -15.30 -4.89
C GLY A 83 -26.14 -15.41 -6.37
N GLY A 84 -26.11 -16.62 -6.93
CA GLY A 84 -26.49 -16.94 -8.30
C GLY A 84 -25.33 -17.23 -9.24
N GLY A 85 -24.10 -17.42 -8.73
CA GLY A 85 -22.91 -17.76 -9.53
C GLY A 85 -21.78 -16.72 -9.42
N ILE A 86 -20.69 -16.97 -10.16
CA ILE A 86 -19.44 -16.20 -10.10
C ILE A 86 -19.55 -14.91 -10.91
N VAL A 87 -19.28 -13.76 -10.30
CA VAL A 87 -19.24 -12.46 -10.98
C VAL A 87 -17.91 -12.27 -11.71
N LYS A 88 -17.94 -11.77 -12.95
CA LYS A 88 -16.74 -11.48 -13.74
C LYS A 88 -15.84 -10.45 -13.03
N GLY A 89 -14.54 -10.74 -12.94
CA GLY A 89 -13.57 -9.85 -12.29
C GLY A 89 -13.65 -9.82 -10.75
N SER A 90 -14.42 -10.74 -10.15
CA SER A 90 -14.43 -10.93 -8.70
C SER A 90 -13.24 -11.75 -8.21
N LEU A 91 -12.91 -11.58 -6.93
CA LEU A 91 -11.96 -12.42 -6.22
C LEU A 91 -12.72 -13.17 -5.12
N ILE A 92 -12.69 -14.50 -5.18
CA ILE A 92 -13.40 -15.38 -4.26
C ILE A 92 -12.36 -16.17 -3.45
N LEU A 93 -12.44 -16.08 -2.13
CA LEU A 93 -11.59 -16.83 -1.21
C LEU A 93 -12.30 -18.12 -0.78
N ILE A 94 -11.69 -19.27 -1.07
CA ILE A 94 -12.18 -20.59 -0.63
C ILE A 94 -11.25 -21.08 0.49
N SER A 95 -11.81 -21.35 1.67
CA SER A 95 -11.06 -21.74 2.88
C SER A 95 -11.66 -22.98 3.53
N GLY A 96 -10.81 -23.78 4.19
CA GLY A 96 -11.20 -25.03 4.86
C GLY A 96 -10.00 -25.92 5.18
N GLU A 97 -10.21 -26.98 5.95
CA GLU A 97 -9.15 -27.90 6.39
C GLU A 97 -8.42 -28.61 5.23
N PRO A 98 -7.15 -29.04 5.39
CA PRO A 98 -6.47 -29.87 4.41
C PRO A 98 -7.27 -31.15 4.11
N GLY A 99 -7.41 -31.50 2.82
CA GLY A 99 -8.15 -32.71 2.40
C GLY A 99 -9.65 -32.53 2.16
N ILE A 100 -10.24 -31.36 2.45
CA ILE A 100 -11.69 -31.11 2.26
C ILE A 100 -12.14 -30.93 0.78
N GLY A 101 -11.22 -31.02 -0.18
CA GLY A 101 -11.56 -30.89 -1.61
C GLY A 101 -11.69 -29.44 -2.11
N LYS A 102 -10.77 -28.55 -1.74
CA LYS A 102 -10.69 -27.18 -2.28
C LYS A 102 -9.99 -27.09 -3.65
N SER A 103 -9.26 -28.14 -4.02
CA SER A 103 -8.47 -28.27 -5.25
C SER A 103 -8.99 -29.46 -6.03
#